data_AF-A0A3S0FSB0-F1
#
_entry.id   AF-A0A3S0FSB0-F1
#
_cell.length_a   1.000
_cell.length_b   1.000
_cell.length_c   1.000
_cell.angle_alpha   90.00
_cell.angle_beta   90.00
_cell.angle_gamma   90.00
#
_symmetry.space_group_name_H-M   'P 1'
#
loop_
_entity.id
_entity.type
_entity.pdbx_description
1 polymer ?
#
loop_
_entity_poly.entity_id
_entity_poly.type
_entity_poly.pdbx_seq_one_letter_code
_entity_poly.pdbx_strand_id
1 'polypeptide(L)'
;MRFPHLLFEGRLVRRYQRFLADVETGAGLVTAHCPNTGSMLGCKAPGSRVWLSPADNPARKLKWTWELVEVAPGCVVGVHTGRSNGLVREAIEAGTLPELAGYRTIRPEVKYGEGSRIDLLLQESGRSDCYVEVKNVTAAVEGRVGFFPDAVTTRGAKHLREMSAMVGAGHRAALVFCVQRGDVDEVRPADHIDPAYGRTLREALAQGVEVFALGAEVTPEGVVLNRRLAVVVPD
;
A
#
# COMPACT_ATOMS: atom_id res chain seq x y z
N MET A 1 -10.61 -4.31 6.86
CA MET A 1 -11.29 -3.13 7.41
C MET A 1 -12.64 -2.93 6.72
N ARG A 2 -13.66 -2.46 7.44
CA ARG A 2 -14.91 -1.96 6.85
C ARG A 2 -14.84 -0.44 6.69
N PHE A 3 -15.43 0.11 5.64
CA PHE A 3 -15.57 1.56 5.56
C PHE A 3 -16.58 2.05 6.61
N PRO A 4 -16.26 3.14 7.36
CA PRO A 4 -17.16 3.66 8.39
C PRO A 4 -18.41 4.34 7.80
N HIS A 5 -18.37 4.66 6.51
CA HIS A 5 -19.44 5.29 5.77
C HIS A 5 -19.68 4.53 4.47
N LEU A 6 -20.92 4.57 3.99
CA LEU A 6 -21.21 4.16 2.61
C LEU A 6 -20.39 5.03 1.67
N LEU A 7 -19.72 4.39 0.71
CA LEU A 7 -18.97 5.12 -0.29
C LEU A 7 -19.89 5.65 -1.39
N PHE A 8 -19.60 6.85 -1.84
CA PHE A 8 -20.33 7.54 -2.89
C PHE A 8 -19.68 7.29 -4.23
N GLU A 9 -20.45 6.74 -5.16
CA GLU A 9 -19.99 6.46 -6.50
C GLU A 9 -19.96 7.72 -7.38
N GLY A 10 -18.97 7.80 -8.27
CA GLY A 10 -18.92 8.77 -9.34
C GLY A 10 -18.03 8.35 -10.51
N ARG A 11 -17.83 9.26 -11.45
CA ARG A 11 -16.97 9.11 -12.62
C ARG A 11 -15.82 10.10 -12.53
N LEU A 12 -14.59 9.59 -12.58
CA LEU A 12 -13.40 10.44 -12.55
C LEU A 12 -13.38 11.35 -13.77
N VAL A 13 -13.34 12.67 -13.58
CA VAL A 13 -13.11 13.61 -14.68
C VAL A 13 -11.62 13.76 -14.90
N ARG A 14 -10.86 14.04 -13.82
CA ARG A 14 -9.40 14.16 -13.86
C ARG A 14 -8.79 14.10 -12.47
N ARG A 15 -7.53 13.67 -12.40
CA ARG A 15 -6.64 13.89 -11.24
C ARG A 15 -5.61 14.95 -11.59
N TYR A 16 -5.37 15.91 -10.69
CA TYR A 16 -4.43 17.00 -10.92
C TYR A 16 -3.76 17.43 -9.60
N GLN A 17 -2.63 18.15 -9.71
CA GLN A 17 -1.81 18.57 -8.58
C GLN A 17 -1.45 17.44 -7.59
N ARG A 18 -1.46 16.18 -8.04
CA ARG A 18 -1.27 14.95 -7.24
C ARG A 18 -2.37 14.64 -6.21
N PHE A 19 -2.88 15.66 -5.50
CA PHE A 19 -3.78 15.49 -4.35
C PHE A 19 -5.24 15.91 -4.61
N LEU A 20 -5.60 16.29 -5.84
CA LEU A 20 -6.97 16.67 -6.22
C LEU A 20 -7.52 15.75 -7.30
N ALA A 21 -8.80 15.42 -7.20
CA ALA A 21 -9.55 14.74 -8.24
C ALA A 21 -10.93 15.36 -8.40
N ASP A 22 -11.28 15.73 -9.63
CA ASP A 22 -12.64 16.14 -9.96
C ASP A 22 -13.44 14.90 -10.37
N VAL A 23 -14.62 14.72 -9.79
CA VAL A 23 -15.47 13.54 -9.95
C VAL A 23 -16.91 13.97 -10.20
N GLU A 24 -17.49 13.48 -11.29
CA GLU A 24 -18.92 13.65 -11.59
C GLU A 24 -19.72 12.64 -10.78
N THR A 25 -20.70 13.11 -9.99
CA THR A 25 -21.56 12.26 -9.15
C THR A 25 -23.02 12.45 -9.54
N GLY A 26 -23.93 11.64 -8.99
CA GLY A 26 -25.37 11.86 -9.17
C GLY A 26 -25.88 13.22 -8.67
N ALA A 27 -25.10 13.91 -7.82
CA ALA A 27 -25.41 15.24 -7.28
C ALA A 27 -24.64 16.38 -8.00
N GLY A 28 -23.85 16.05 -9.04
CA GLY A 28 -23.01 17.00 -9.77
C GLY A 28 -21.50 16.81 -9.52
N LEU A 29 -20.72 17.74 -10.07
CA LEU A 29 -19.26 17.75 -9.99
C LEU A 29 -18.76 18.09 -8.58
N VAL A 30 -17.91 17.23 -8.02
CA VAL A 30 -17.23 17.47 -6.73
C VAL A 30 -15.72 17.38 -6.89
N THR A 31 -14.98 18.12 -6.07
CA THR A 31 -13.52 17.95 -5.93
C THR A 31 -13.20 17.14 -4.66
N ALA A 32 -12.56 16.00 -4.85
CA ALA A 32 -12.11 15.10 -3.80
C ALA A 32 -10.60 15.22 -3.55
N HIS A 33 -10.19 14.92 -2.32
CA HIS A 33 -8.80 14.67 -1.99
C HIS A 33 -8.36 13.34 -2.61
N CYS A 34 -7.21 13.33 -3.28
CA CYS A 34 -6.52 12.12 -3.71
C CYS A 34 -5.41 11.77 -2.68
N PRO A 35 -5.62 10.79 -1.79
CA PRO A 35 -4.70 10.40 -0.73
C PRO A 35 -3.57 9.47 -1.24
N ASN A 36 -3.19 9.60 -2.51
CA ASN A 36 -2.10 8.85 -3.14
C ASN A 36 -1.19 9.85 -3.85
N THR A 37 0.07 9.93 -3.43
CA THR A 37 1.06 10.85 -3.99
C THR A 37 1.84 10.24 -5.15
N GLY A 38 1.71 8.93 -5.38
CA GLY A 38 2.35 8.18 -6.46
C GLY A 38 1.79 8.51 -7.84
N SER A 39 2.32 7.84 -8.86
CA SER A 39 1.89 8.09 -10.24
C SER A 39 0.44 7.62 -10.47
N MET A 40 -0.04 6.66 -9.67
CA MET A 40 -1.32 5.97 -9.85
C MET A 40 -1.42 5.38 -11.25
N LEU A 41 -0.34 4.76 -11.72
CA LEU A 41 -0.29 4.08 -13.01
C LEU A 41 -1.46 3.09 -13.12
N GLY A 42 -2.25 3.21 -14.19
CA GLY A 42 -3.44 2.38 -14.42
C GLY A 42 -4.67 2.69 -13.55
N CYS A 43 -4.61 3.66 -12.63
CA CYS A 43 -5.66 3.90 -11.62
C CYS A 43 -6.33 5.28 -11.71
N LYS A 44 -6.12 6.03 -12.81
CA LYS A 44 -6.57 7.44 -12.93
C LYS A 44 -7.11 7.83 -14.30
N ALA A 45 -7.62 6.87 -15.08
CA ALA A 45 -8.18 7.16 -16.39
C ALA A 45 -9.47 8.00 -16.26
N PRO A 46 -9.63 9.10 -17.02
CA PRO A 46 -10.91 9.79 -17.12
C PRO A 46 -12.04 8.83 -17.52
N GLY A 47 -13.21 8.99 -16.90
CA GLY A 47 -14.37 8.11 -17.05
C GLY A 47 -14.37 6.88 -16.13
N SER A 48 -13.26 6.56 -15.46
CA SER A 48 -13.22 5.45 -14.48
C SER A 48 -14.29 5.62 -13.41
N ARG A 49 -14.94 4.51 -13.05
CA ARG A 49 -15.82 4.45 -11.88
C ARG A 49 -14.95 4.60 -10.63
N VAL A 50 -15.36 5.49 -9.73
CA VAL A 50 -14.63 5.77 -8.48
C VAL A 50 -15.58 5.81 -7.30
N TRP A 51 -15.03 5.60 -6.11
CA TRP A 51 -15.77 5.69 -4.86
C TRP A 51 -15.11 6.68 -3.91
N LEU A 52 -15.94 7.53 -3.32
CA LEU A 52 -15.56 8.61 -2.41
C LEU A 52 -16.10 8.37 -1.01
N SER A 53 -15.28 8.64 0.00
CA SER A 53 -15.74 8.78 1.39
C SER A 53 -15.95 10.25 1.74
N PRO A 54 -16.89 10.59 2.63
CA PRO A 54 -16.93 11.91 3.22
C PRO A 54 -15.67 12.14 4.07
N ALA A 55 -15.23 13.39 4.18
CA ALA A 55 -14.13 13.74 5.05
C ALA A 55 -14.53 13.60 6.53
N ASP A 56 -13.78 12.82 7.30
CA ASP A 56 -14.04 12.61 8.74
C ASP A 56 -14.07 13.91 9.55
N ASN A 57 -13.17 14.85 9.21
CA ASN A 57 -13.13 16.16 9.84
C ASN A 57 -13.99 17.16 9.04
N PRO A 58 -15.11 17.66 9.60
CA PRO A 58 -16.02 18.57 8.91
C PRO A 58 -15.38 19.92 8.56
N ALA A 59 -14.29 20.31 9.22
CA ALA A 59 -13.54 21.54 8.94
C ALA A 59 -12.60 21.42 7.71
N ARG A 60 -12.37 20.21 7.16
CA ARG A 60 -11.53 20.06 5.96
C ARG A 60 -12.10 20.84 4.78
N LYS A 61 -11.21 21.48 4.01
CA LYS A 61 -11.58 22.22 2.78
C LYS A 61 -12.22 21.29 1.74
N LEU A 62 -11.62 20.13 1.51
CA LEU A 62 -12.16 19.09 0.62
C LEU A 62 -13.05 18.18 1.46
N LYS A 63 -14.33 18.09 1.08
CA LYS A 63 -15.34 17.32 1.80
C LYS A 63 -15.37 15.84 1.43
N TRP A 64 -14.60 15.46 0.41
CA TRP A 64 -14.56 14.11 -0.14
C TRP A 64 -13.13 13.60 -0.20
N THR A 65 -12.95 12.29 -0.03
CA THR A 65 -11.68 11.60 -0.22
C THR A 65 -11.88 10.45 -1.19
N TRP A 66 -10.98 10.31 -2.17
CA TRP A 66 -11.04 9.24 -3.16
C TRP A 66 -10.45 7.94 -2.59
N GLU A 67 -11.28 6.91 -2.48
CA GLU A 67 -10.96 5.64 -1.84
C GLU A 67 -10.61 4.54 -2.84
N LEU A 68 -11.50 4.32 -3.81
CA LEU A 68 -11.45 3.19 -4.72
C LEU A 68 -11.61 3.62 -6.18
N VAL A 69 -11.10 2.82 -7.10
CA VAL A 69 -11.30 2.96 -8.54
C VAL A 69 -11.51 1.61 -9.20
N GLU A 70 -12.41 1.54 -10.18
CA GLU A 70 -12.57 0.37 -11.04
C GLU A 70 -11.66 0.53 -12.26
N VAL A 71 -10.69 -0.38 -12.41
CA VAL A 71 -9.68 -0.32 -13.48
C VAL A 71 -10.01 -1.23 -14.65
N ALA A 72 -10.86 -2.22 -14.43
CA ALA A 72 -11.45 -3.10 -15.42
C ALA A 72 -12.80 -3.60 -14.87
N PRO A 73 -13.74 -4.08 -15.71
CA PRO A 73 -15.03 -4.59 -15.23
C PRO A 73 -14.87 -5.60 -14.08
N GLY A 74 -15.40 -5.26 -12.89
CA GLY A 74 -15.31 -6.10 -11.70
C GLY A 74 -13.96 -6.07 -10.96
N CYS A 75 -12.99 -5.29 -11.43
CA CYS A 75 -11.69 -5.13 -10.78
C CYS A 75 -11.61 -3.77 -10.07
N VAL A 76 -11.90 -3.78 -8.77
CA VAL A 76 -11.81 -2.60 -7.89
C VAL A 76 -10.43 -2.56 -7.21
N VAL A 77 -9.84 -1.37 -7.18
CA VAL A 77 -8.53 -1.10 -6.60
C VAL A 77 -8.64 -0.08 -5.47
N GLY A 78 -8.04 -0.37 -4.32
CA GLY A 78 -7.88 0.57 -3.22
C GLY A 78 -6.72 1.54 -3.48
N VAL A 79 -7.04 2.82 -3.69
CA VAL A 79 -6.04 3.84 -4.03
C VAL A 79 -5.57 4.64 -2.82
N HIS A 80 -6.29 4.60 -1.70
CA HIS A 80 -5.92 5.31 -0.48
C HIS A 80 -4.73 4.68 0.24
N THR A 81 -3.52 5.17 -0.04
CA THR A 81 -2.28 4.58 0.51
C THR A 81 -2.20 4.67 2.02
N GLY A 82 -2.81 5.69 2.64
CA GLY A 82 -2.88 5.82 4.11
C GLY A 82 -3.67 4.71 4.83
N ARG A 83 -4.38 3.82 4.11
CA ARG A 83 -5.05 2.66 4.71
C ARG A 83 -4.13 1.44 4.82
N SER A 84 -3.02 1.42 4.09
CA SER A 84 -2.18 0.23 3.92
C SER A 84 -1.62 -0.28 5.25
N ASN A 85 -1.14 0.61 6.12
CA ASN A 85 -0.55 0.23 7.42
C ASN A 85 -1.60 -0.43 8.32
N GLY A 86 -2.82 0.12 8.35
CA GLY A 86 -3.95 -0.46 9.08
C GLY A 86 -4.36 -1.83 8.53
N LEU A 87 -4.44 -1.96 7.20
CA LEU A 87 -4.77 -3.23 6.54
C LEU A 87 -3.74 -4.33 6.83
N VAL A 88 -2.44 -4.00 6.76
CA VAL A 88 -1.38 -4.96 7.09
C VAL A 88 -1.40 -5.32 8.57
N ARG A 89 -1.63 -4.35 9.47
CA ARG A 89 -1.81 -4.63 10.89
C ARG A 89 -2.97 -5.59 11.14
N GLU A 90 -4.14 -5.34 10.56
CA GLU A 90 -5.31 -6.23 10.70
C GLU A 90 -4.99 -7.65 10.20
N ALA A 91 -4.26 -7.79 9.09
CA ALA A 91 -3.84 -9.10 8.58
C ALA A 91 -2.84 -9.83 9.50
N ILE A 92 -1.91 -9.10 10.13
CA ILE A 92 -0.99 -9.66 11.12
C ILE A 92 -1.77 -10.13 12.35
N GLU A 93 -2.65 -9.29 12.89
CA GLU A 93 -3.50 -9.61 14.06
C GLU A 93 -4.45 -10.79 13.76
N ALA A 94 -4.94 -10.91 12.53
CA ALA A 94 -5.76 -12.03 12.07
C ALA A 94 -4.98 -13.31 11.71
N GLY A 95 -3.65 -13.29 11.80
CA GLY A 95 -2.81 -14.45 11.48
C GLY A 95 -2.72 -14.79 9.99
N THR A 96 -3.07 -13.86 9.10
CA THR A 96 -2.93 -14.04 7.64
C THR A 96 -1.45 -14.09 7.21
N LEU A 97 -0.56 -13.57 8.06
CA LEU A 97 0.88 -13.63 7.89
C LEU A 97 1.56 -14.27 9.11
N PRO A 98 1.55 -15.61 9.22
CA PRO A 98 2.06 -16.34 10.39
C PRO A 98 3.52 -16.02 10.77
N GLU A 99 4.34 -15.63 9.80
CA GLU A 99 5.75 -15.26 9.98
C GLU A 99 5.93 -14.01 10.86
N LEU A 100 4.89 -13.17 10.94
CA LEU A 100 4.83 -11.99 11.80
C LEU A 100 3.91 -12.19 13.02
N ALA A 101 3.50 -13.42 13.30
CA ALA A 101 2.69 -13.76 14.48
C ALA A 101 3.53 -13.85 15.76
N GLY A 102 2.84 -13.86 16.91
CA GLY A 102 3.46 -14.04 18.23
C GLY A 102 4.13 -12.78 18.80
N TYR A 103 3.78 -11.60 18.26
CA TYR A 103 4.12 -10.31 18.84
C TYR A 103 2.90 -9.69 19.53
N ARG A 104 3.01 -9.36 20.82
CA ARG A 104 1.90 -8.77 21.59
C ARG A 104 1.72 -7.28 21.35
N THR A 105 2.80 -6.59 21.01
CA THR A 105 2.81 -5.14 20.82
C THR A 105 3.06 -4.81 19.36
N ILE A 106 2.14 -4.05 18.74
CA ILE A 106 2.29 -3.48 17.40
C ILE A 106 2.17 -1.96 17.51
N ARG A 107 3.28 -1.25 17.25
CA ARG A 107 3.35 0.21 17.36
C ARG A 107 3.52 0.84 15.97
N PRO A 108 2.62 1.73 15.54
CA PRO A 108 2.77 2.41 14.26
C PRO A 108 3.77 3.57 14.34
N GLU A 109 4.35 3.93 13.18
CA GLU A 109 5.07 5.20 12.96
C GLU A 109 6.25 5.45 13.94
N VAL A 110 7.01 4.40 14.26
CA VAL A 110 8.13 4.48 15.21
C VAL A 110 9.38 5.03 14.50
N LYS A 111 10.05 6.01 15.09
CA LYS A 111 11.32 6.54 14.54
C LYS A 111 12.41 5.48 14.57
N TYR A 112 13.17 5.36 13.48
CA TYR A 112 14.32 4.46 13.36
C TYR A 112 15.30 4.96 12.29
N GLY A 113 16.50 4.37 12.26
CA GLY A 113 17.52 4.71 11.28
C GLY A 113 17.90 6.20 11.27
N GLU A 114 18.18 6.73 10.09
CA GLU A 114 18.65 8.10 9.89
C GLU A 114 17.47 9.01 9.50
N GLY A 115 16.57 9.24 10.45
CA GLY A 115 15.45 10.16 10.28
C GLY A 115 14.23 9.58 9.55
N SER A 116 14.11 8.25 9.53
CA SER A 116 12.92 7.56 9.00
C SER A 116 11.95 7.17 10.11
N ARG A 117 10.74 6.78 9.70
CA ARG A 117 9.76 6.11 10.55
C ARG A 117 9.41 4.79 9.92
N ILE A 118 9.39 3.73 10.72
CA ILE A 118 8.92 2.41 10.31
C ILE A 118 7.39 2.40 10.43
N ASP A 119 6.73 1.77 9.47
CA ASP A 119 5.26 1.75 9.42
C ASP A 119 4.69 1.02 10.64
N LEU A 120 5.24 -0.15 10.99
CA LEU A 120 4.87 -0.91 12.19
C LEU A 120 6.13 -1.49 12.87
N LEU A 121 6.23 -1.37 14.20
CA LEU A 121 7.21 -2.04 15.04
C LEU A 121 6.52 -3.10 15.89
N LEU A 122 6.94 -4.36 15.71
CA LEU A 122 6.42 -5.53 16.40
C LEU A 122 7.37 -5.94 17.54
N GLN A 123 6.85 -6.06 18.76
CA GLN A 123 7.65 -6.34 19.96
C GLN A 123 7.01 -7.40 20.86
N GLU A 124 7.85 -8.27 21.43
CA GLU A 124 7.50 -9.28 22.44
C GLU A 124 8.73 -9.59 23.31
N SER A 125 8.50 -9.83 24.59
CA SER A 125 9.56 -10.16 25.54
C SER A 125 10.30 -11.43 25.14
N GLY A 126 11.63 -11.39 25.14
CA GLY A 126 12.47 -12.52 24.75
C GLY A 126 12.51 -12.81 23.24
N ARG A 127 12.04 -11.88 22.40
CA ARG A 127 12.13 -11.96 20.94
C ARG A 127 12.81 -10.72 20.37
N SER A 128 13.48 -10.88 19.23
CA SER A 128 13.96 -9.73 18.46
C SER A 128 12.79 -8.91 17.93
N ASP A 129 12.87 -7.59 18.11
CA ASP A 129 11.96 -6.62 17.49
C ASP A 129 11.91 -6.83 15.97
N CYS A 130 10.72 -6.67 15.37
CA CYS A 130 10.52 -6.77 13.94
C CYS A 130 10.03 -5.43 13.37
N TYR A 131 10.86 -4.86 12.49
CA TYR A 131 10.61 -3.60 11.78
C TYR A 131 9.87 -3.89 10.47
N VAL A 132 8.60 -3.50 10.40
CA VAL A 132 7.74 -3.80 9.25
C VAL A 132 7.49 -2.54 8.43
N GLU A 133 7.96 -2.53 7.19
CA GLU A 133 7.69 -1.50 6.20
C GLU A 133 6.57 -1.97 5.26
N VAL A 134 5.62 -1.09 4.95
CA VAL A 134 4.47 -1.38 4.12
C VAL A 134 4.53 -0.60 2.82
N LYS A 135 4.31 -1.27 1.68
CA LYS A 135 4.22 -0.64 0.37
C LYS A 135 2.89 -0.95 -0.30
N ASN A 136 2.13 0.08 -0.66
CA ASN A 136 0.91 -0.10 -1.42
C ASN A 136 1.24 -0.41 -2.89
N VAL A 137 0.67 -1.48 -3.43
CA VAL A 137 0.85 -1.89 -4.83
C VAL A 137 -0.47 -1.76 -5.56
N THR A 138 -0.54 -0.80 -6.48
CA THR A 138 -1.72 -0.56 -7.33
C THR A 138 -1.42 -0.77 -8.81
N ALA A 139 -0.15 -0.65 -9.23
CA ALA A 139 0.26 -0.85 -10.61
C ALA A 139 0.29 -2.36 -10.94
N ALA A 140 -0.31 -2.74 -12.06
CA ALA A 140 -0.27 -4.09 -12.60
C ALA A 140 -0.31 -4.07 -14.13
N VAL A 141 0.11 -5.18 -14.75
CA VAL A 141 0.09 -5.38 -16.22
C VAL A 141 -0.75 -6.59 -16.62
N GLU A 142 -0.96 -6.77 -17.92
CA GLU A 142 -1.49 -8.01 -18.50
C GLU A 142 -0.61 -9.20 -18.08
N GLY A 143 -1.19 -10.15 -17.35
CA GLY A 143 -0.47 -11.28 -16.74
C GLY A 143 -0.59 -11.41 -15.22
N ARG A 144 -1.42 -10.58 -14.55
CA ARG A 144 -1.73 -10.66 -13.11
C ARG A 144 -0.51 -10.40 -12.20
N VAL A 145 0.43 -9.60 -12.70
CA VAL A 145 1.65 -9.20 -12.01
C VAL A 145 1.51 -7.77 -11.50
N GLY A 146 1.67 -7.59 -10.19
CA GLY A 146 1.78 -6.29 -9.54
C GLY A 146 3.22 -5.78 -9.51
N PHE A 147 3.39 -4.47 -9.65
CA PHE A 147 4.71 -3.84 -9.69
C PHE A 147 4.87 -2.77 -8.62
N PHE A 148 6.04 -2.75 -8.00
CA PHE A 148 6.47 -1.65 -7.17
C PHE A 148 7.94 -1.28 -7.47
N PRO A 149 8.27 0.01 -7.61
CA PRO A 149 7.39 1.18 -7.50
C PRO A 149 6.66 1.52 -8.82
N ASP A 150 5.71 2.46 -8.77
CA ASP A 150 5.02 3.02 -9.95
C ASP A 150 5.67 4.31 -10.49
N ALA A 151 6.77 4.74 -9.87
CA ALA A 151 7.67 5.85 -10.24
C ALA A 151 9.00 5.70 -9.49
N VAL A 152 10.07 6.37 -9.94
CA VAL A 152 11.37 6.39 -9.24
C VAL A 152 11.21 6.84 -7.78
N THR A 153 11.79 6.07 -6.85
CA THR A 153 11.65 6.26 -5.39
C THR A 153 12.97 6.13 -4.63
N THR A 154 13.68 7.26 -4.49
CA THR A 154 14.88 7.33 -3.64
C THR A 154 14.57 7.03 -2.17
N ARG A 155 13.38 7.41 -1.70
CA ARG A 155 12.91 7.12 -0.33
C ARG A 155 12.70 5.62 -0.10
N GLY A 156 12.12 4.91 -1.07
CA GLY A 156 11.94 3.44 -0.95
C GLY A 156 13.28 2.72 -0.82
N ALA A 157 14.27 3.10 -1.63
CA ALA A 157 15.62 2.53 -1.54
C ALA A 157 16.33 2.90 -0.23
N LYS A 158 16.13 4.11 0.30
CA LYS A 158 16.65 4.49 1.63
C LYS A 158 16.10 3.59 2.73
N HIS A 159 14.78 3.38 2.76
CA HIS A 159 14.14 2.55 3.78
C HIS A 159 14.66 1.10 3.71
N LEU A 160 14.85 0.52 2.52
CA LEU A 160 15.45 -0.81 2.39
C LEU A 160 16.84 -0.92 3.03
N ARG A 161 17.71 0.08 2.81
CA ARG A 161 19.04 0.11 3.45
C ARG A 161 18.95 0.25 4.98
N GLU A 162 18.01 1.05 5.48
CA GLU A 162 17.79 1.19 6.92
C GLU A 162 17.24 -0.10 7.54
N MET A 163 16.38 -0.81 6.83
CA MET A 163 15.89 -2.14 7.23
C MET A 163 17.03 -3.16 7.30
N SER A 164 17.89 -3.20 6.28
CA SER A 164 19.11 -4.01 6.31
C SER A 164 20.01 -3.71 7.51
N ALA A 165 20.15 -2.43 7.88
CA ALA A 165 20.91 -2.05 9.07
C ALA A 165 20.28 -2.59 10.36
N MET A 166 18.94 -2.68 10.45
CA MET A 166 18.26 -3.32 11.58
C MET A 166 18.52 -4.82 11.63
N VAL A 167 18.56 -5.49 10.48
CA VAL A 167 18.96 -6.90 10.40
C VAL A 167 20.40 -7.10 10.88
N GLY A 168 21.33 -6.25 10.42
CA GLY A 168 22.73 -6.26 10.88
C GLY A 168 22.90 -5.99 12.38
N ALA A 169 21.95 -5.30 13.01
CA ALA A 169 21.91 -5.05 14.46
C ALA A 169 21.26 -6.19 15.27
N GLY A 170 20.84 -7.29 14.63
CA GLY A 170 20.23 -8.44 15.30
C GLY A 170 18.70 -8.37 15.44
N HIS A 171 18.06 -7.39 14.80
CA HIS A 171 16.61 -7.30 14.70
C HIS A 171 16.08 -8.05 13.47
N ARG A 172 14.77 -8.23 13.38
CA ARG A 172 14.11 -8.63 12.13
C ARG A 172 13.65 -7.40 11.36
N ALA A 173 13.65 -7.48 10.04
CA ALA A 173 13.01 -6.48 9.20
C ALA A 173 12.19 -7.16 8.10
N ALA A 174 10.97 -6.68 7.87
CA ALA A 174 10.04 -7.26 6.92
C ALA A 174 9.42 -6.17 6.03
N LEU A 175 9.48 -6.37 4.72
CA LEU A 175 8.77 -5.55 3.73
C LEU A 175 7.46 -6.27 3.37
N VAL A 176 6.34 -5.59 3.53
CA VAL A 176 5.01 -6.11 3.18
C VAL A 176 4.41 -5.29 2.04
N PHE A 177 4.29 -5.91 0.87
CA PHE A 177 3.50 -5.37 -0.24
C PHE A 177 2.01 -5.57 0.04
N CYS A 178 1.30 -4.47 0.27
CA CYS A 178 -0.15 -4.40 0.39
C CYS A 178 -0.75 -4.23 -1.01
N VAL A 179 -1.23 -5.32 -1.61
CA VAL A 179 -1.78 -5.34 -2.96
C VAL A 179 -3.29 -5.14 -2.90
N GLN A 180 -3.73 -3.89 -2.95
CA GLN A 180 -5.15 -3.52 -2.85
C GLN A 180 -5.91 -3.72 -4.17
N ARG A 181 -5.79 -4.90 -4.80
CA ARG A 181 -6.54 -5.30 -6.01
C ARG A 181 -6.64 -6.82 -6.12
N GLY A 182 -7.75 -7.32 -6.64
CA GLY A 182 -8.09 -8.76 -6.67
C GLY A 182 -7.49 -9.54 -7.85
N ASP A 183 -6.97 -8.87 -8.87
CA ASP A 183 -6.51 -9.45 -10.13
C ASP A 183 -4.99 -9.67 -10.22
N VAL A 184 -4.30 -9.59 -9.07
CA VAL A 184 -2.86 -9.84 -8.96
C VAL A 184 -2.61 -11.13 -8.17
N ASP A 185 -1.66 -11.93 -8.66
CA ASP A 185 -1.21 -13.19 -8.05
C ASP A 185 0.25 -13.13 -7.56
N GLU A 186 1.05 -12.21 -8.10
CA GLU A 186 2.44 -12.02 -7.72
C GLU A 186 2.88 -10.56 -7.77
N VAL A 187 3.91 -10.22 -7.00
CA VAL A 187 4.53 -8.90 -6.98
C VAL A 187 5.99 -9.00 -7.41
N ARG A 188 6.41 -8.07 -8.27
CA ARG A 188 7.79 -7.92 -8.73
C ARG A 188 8.32 -6.50 -8.51
N PRO A 189 9.64 -6.31 -8.33
CA PRO A 189 10.22 -4.99 -8.46
C PRO A 189 10.03 -4.47 -9.89
N ALA A 190 9.72 -3.18 -10.02
CA ALA A 190 9.56 -2.54 -11.31
C ALA A 190 10.92 -2.04 -11.84
N ASP A 191 11.83 -2.95 -12.21
CA ASP A 191 13.19 -2.59 -12.64
C ASP A 191 13.21 -1.69 -13.88
N HIS A 192 12.19 -1.80 -14.72
CA HIS A 192 11.99 -0.93 -15.89
C HIS A 192 11.57 0.50 -15.52
N ILE A 193 11.12 0.75 -14.28
CA ILE A 193 10.74 2.06 -13.74
C ILE A 193 11.84 2.59 -12.82
N ASP A 194 12.29 1.77 -11.88
CA ASP A 194 13.33 2.12 -10.90
C ASP A 194 14.30 0.94 -10.71
N PRO A 195 15.34 0.84 -11.57
CA PRO A 195 16.33 -0.23 -11.45
C PRO A 195 17.20 -0.10 -10.18
N ALA A 196 17.27 1.10 -9.57
CA ALA A 196 18.00 1.29 -8.33
C ALA A 196 17.25 0.71 -7.13
N TYR A 197 15.91 0.87 -7.09
CA TYR A 197 15.08 0.19 -6.11
C TYR A 197 15.18 -1.33 -6.24
N GLY A 198 15.08 -1.88 -7.46
CA GLY A 198 15.22 -3.31 -7.72
C GLY A 198 16.52 -3.91 -7.20
N ARG A 199 17.66 -3.29 -7.53
CA ARG A 199 18.97 -3.71 -7.00
C ARG A 199 19.02 -3.65 -5.47
N THR A 200 18.53 -2.55 -4.88
CA THR A 200 18.53 -2.37 -3.42
C THR A 200 17.65 -3.42 -2.74
N LEU A 201 16.54 -3.84 -3.37
CA LEU A 201 15.66 -4.89 -2.84
C LEU A 201 16.38 -6.24 -2.82
N ARG A 202 17.10 -6.60 -3.88
CA ARG A 202 17.92 -7.82 -3.92
C ARG A 202 19.03 -7.81 -2.88
N GLU A 203 19.70 -6.68 -2.72
CA GLU A 203 20.73 -6.50 -1.67
C GLU A 203 20.13 -6.67 -0.26
N ALA A 204 18.96 -6.09 -0.01
CA ALA A 204 18.26 -6.21 1.27
C ALA A 204 17.84 -7.66 1.56
N LEU A 205 17.32 -8.37 0.56
CA LEU A 205 17.00 -9.81 0.65
C LEU A 205 18.24 -10.64 0.99
N ALA A 206 19.35 -10.40 0.30
CA ALA A 206 20.62 -11.08 0.56
C ALA A 206 21.17 -10.82 1.98
N GLN A 207 20.79 -9.69 2.58
CA GLN A 207 21.15 -9.30 3.95
C GLN A 207 20.16 -9.81 5.01
N GLY A 208 19.09 -10.50 4.61
CA GLY A 208 18.12 -11.11 5.52
C GLY A 208 16.86 -10.29 5.77
N VAL A 209 16.62 -9.23 5.01
CA VAL A 209 15.30 -8.57 5.03
C VAL A 209 14.26 -9.52 4.43
N GLU A 210 13.21 -9.79 5.19
CA GLU A 210 12.12 -10.67 4.77
C GLU A 210 11.15 -9.91 3.86
N VAL A 211 10.57 -10.55 2.84
CA VAL A 211 9.65 -9.88 1.92
C VAL A 211 8.38 -10.69 1.74
N PHE A 212 7.25 -10.00 1.84
CA PHE A 212 5.92 -10.57 1.89
C PHE A 212 4.99 -9.78 0.95
N ALA A 213 4.00 -10.45 0.37
CA ALA A 213 2.92 -9.79 -0.35
C ALA A 213 1.57 -10.35 0.09
N LEU A 214 0.62 -9.44 0.32
CA LEU A 214 -0.75 -9.75 0.70
C LEU A 214 -1.72 -9.13 -0.31
N GLY A 215 -2.59 -9.96 -0.86
CA GLY A 215 -3.66 -9.59 -1.78
C GLY A 215 -4.94 -9.25 -1.04
N ALA A 216 -5.57 -8.15 -1.46
CA ALA A 216 -6.86 -7.72 -0.94
C ALA A 216 -8.03 -8.28 -1.76
N GLU A 217 -9.12 -8.59 -1.05
CA GLU A 217 -10.46 -8.44 -1.57
C GLU A 217 -10.91 -6.98 -1.35
N VAL A 218 -11.36 -6.33 -2.42
CA VAL A 218 -11.70 -4.90 -2.44
C VAL A 218 -13.14 -4.75 -2.90
N THR A 219 -13.95 -4.15 -2.03
CA THR A 219 -15.38 -3.88 -2.28
C THR A 219 -15.72 -2.48 -1.78
N PRO A 220 -16.85 -1.88 -2.23
CA PRO A 220 -17.34 -0.63 -1.67
C PRO A 220 -17.65 -0.71 -0.16
N GLU A 221 -17.85 -1.90 0.40
CA GLU A 221 -18.11 -2.14 1.82
C GLU A 221 -16.82 -2.20 2.66
N GLY A 222 -15.70 -2.61 2.05
CA GLY A 222 -14.43 -2.73 2.76
C GLY A 222 -13.29 -3.32 1.94
N VAL A 223 -12.13 -3.34 2.58
CA VAL A 223 -10.89 -3.90 2.03
C VAL A 223 -10.34 -4.91 3.04
N VAL A 224 -10.09 -6.14 2.60
CA VAL A 224 -9.59 -7.21 3.48
C VAL A 224 -8.40 -7.88 2.81
N LEU A 225 -7.24 -7.86 3.46
CA LEU A 225 -6.08 -8.65 3.05
C LEU A 225 -6.30 -10.09 3.48
N ASN A 226 -6.55 -10.99 2.54
CA ASN A 226 -6.93 -12.38 2.81
C ASN A 226 -6.17 -13.41 1.96
N ARG A 227 -5.30 -12.97 1.04
CA ARG A 227 -4.53 -13.87 0.18
C ARG A 227 -3.04 -13.64 0.33
N ARG A 228 -2.28 -14.74 0.40
CA ARG A 228 -0.83 -14.73 0.23
C ARG A 228 -0.51 -14.67 -1.26
N LEU A 229 0.37 -13.76 -1.66
CA LEU A 229 0.83 -13.63 -3.04
C LEU A 229 2.31 -14.01 -3.14
N ALA A 230 2.74 -14.47 -4.31
CA ALA A 230 4.16 -14.70 -4.56
C ALA A 230 4.90 -13.37 -4.65
N VAL A 231 6.13 -13.34 -4.14
CA VAL A 231 7.07 -12.24 -4.40
C VAL A 231 8.16 -12.82 -5.27
N VAL A 232 8.28 -12.32 -6.49
CA VAL A 232 9.29 -12.77 -7.45
C VAL A 232 10.27 -11.63 -7.66
N VAL A 233 11.53 -11.86 -7.32
CA VAL A 233 12.61 -10.88 -7.46
C VAL A 233 13.68 -11.49 -8.36
N PRO A 234 13.54 -11.36 -9.70
CA PRO A 234 14.54 -11.86 -10.64
C PRO A 234 15.87 -11.12 -10.45
N ASP A 235 16.97 -11.80 -10.80
CA ASP A 235 18.34 -11.24 -10.76
C ASP A 235 18.54 -10.05 -11.72
#